data_AF-A0A2W4QWN5-F1
#
_entry.id   AF-A0A2W4QWN5-F1
#
_cell.length_a   1.000
_cell.length_b   1.000
_cell.length_c   1.000
_cell.angle_alpha   90.00
_cell.angle_beta   90.00
_cell.angle_gamma   90.00
#
_symmetry.space_group_name_H-M   'P 1'
#
loop_
_entity.id
_entity.type
_entity.pdbx_description
1 polymer ?
#
loop_
_entity_poly.entity_id
_entity_poly.type
_entity_poly.pdbx_seq_one_letter_code
_entity_poly.pdbx_strand_id
1 'polypeptide(L)'
;MEYALRIHEALRNRMPEPFLEELNRWNDMDPGASDKTYVQWQRGALADTPLDLMKSWIDVVAQNNNVWLVLVFHGVDGVGWEAKPHEELDEYFSYIKDYEDRLWVDTFGNVTRYMRERMNGNVQTRVGDGSITIELTHILDPEMYSLPLTLRTYVDNDWRRVVVHQGTQEMQLVPDKDARGTYVQYQAVPNGGTITIRSAR
;
A
#
# COMPACT_ATOMS: atom_id res chain seq x y z
N MET A 1 19.78 10.34 12.86
CA MET A 1 18.79 10.32 11.74
C MET A 1 18.92 11.55 10.86
N GLU A 2 19.00 12.76 11.43
CA GLU A 2 19.07 14.02 10.67
C GLU A 2 20.21 14.08 9.62
N TYR A 3 21.41 13.60 9.96
CA TYR A 3 22.52 13.54 8.99
C TYR A 3 22.28 12.56 7.83
N ALA A 4 21.60 11.44 8.09
CA ALA A 4 21.31 10.44 7.08
C ALA A 4 20.21 10.89 6.11
N LEU A 5 19.29 11.77 6.56
CA LEU A 5 18.27 12.38 5.68
C LEU A 5 18.86 13.33 4.63
N ARG A 6 20.12 13.76 4.80
CA ARG A 6 20.82 14.54 3.77
C ARG A 6 21.19 13.70 2.55
N ILE A 7 21.14 12.38 2.68
CA ILE A 7 21.61 11.41 1.68
C ILE A 7 20.46 10.48 1.25
N HIS A 8 19.57 10.13 2.18
CA HIS A 8 18.48 9.18 1.95
C HIS A 8 17.13 9.86 2.13
N GLU A 9 16.25 9.73 1.12
CA GLU A 9 14.93 10.37 1.12
C GLU A 9 13.95 9.80 2.16
N ALA A 10 14.22 8.60 2.66
CA ALA A 10 13.43 7.97 3.71
C ALA A 10 14.33 7.06 4.57
N LEU A 11 14.07 7.05 5.87
CA LEU A 11 14.74 6.19 6.83
C LEU A 11 13.67 5.50 7.67
N ARG A 12 13.94 4.27 8.11
CA ARG A 12 13.01 3.46 8.91
C ARG A 12 12.36 4.23 10.08
N ASN A 13 13.15 4.95 10.87
CA ASN A 13 12.63 5.71 12.03
C ASN A 13 12.31 7.18 11.69
N ARG A 14 12.42 7.59 10.42
CA ARG A 14 12.16 8.98 10.00
C ARG A 14 11.87 9.08 8.50
N MET A 15 10.61 9.33 8.17
CA MET A 15 10.09 9.63 6.84
C MET A 15 9.08 10.79 6.94
N PRO A 16 9.55 12.04 7.14
CA PRO A 16 8.65 13.15 7.44
C PRO A 16 7.81 13.51 6.22
N GLU A 17 6.49 13.33 6.33
CA GLU A 17 5.51 13.70 5.31
C GLU A 17 4.29 14.34 6.01
N PRO A 18 3.64 15.36 5.40
CA PRO A 18 2.48 16.01 6.02
C PRO A 18 1.27 15.07 6.19
N PHE A 19 1.22 14.02 5.37
CA PHE A 19 0.17 13.01 5.30
C PHE A 19 0.47 11.74 6.14
N LEU A 20 1.64 11.66 6.79
CA LEU A 20 2.09 10.49 7.55
C LEU A 20 2.26 10.82 9.03
N GLU A 21 1.69 9.99 9.91
CA GLU A 21 2.09 9.93 11.31
C GLU A 21 3.11 8.82 11.55
N GLU A 22 4.14 9.10 12.35
CA GLU A 22 5.23 8.17 12.63
C GLU A 22 5.18 7.69 14.09
N LEU A 23 4.61 6.50 14.30
CA LEU A 23 4.54 5.85 15.61
C LEU A 23 5.70 4.86 15.74
N ASN A 24 6.83 5.37 16.23
CA ASN A 24 8.03 4.57 16.49
C ASN A 24 7.78 3.52 17.59
N ARG A 25 8.66 2.51 17.68
CA ARG A 25 8.52 1.33 18.57
C ARG A 25 8.16 1.59 20.05
N TRP A 26 8.55 2.74 20.60
CA TRP A 26 8.29 3.10 21.99
C TRP A 26 6.95 3.84 22.20
N ASN A 27 6.25 4.15 21.10
CA ASN A 27 4.98 4.86 21.13
C ASN A 27 3.84 3.85 21.33
N ASP A 28 3.06 4.11 22.38
CA ASP A 28 1.93 3.33 22.89
C ASP A 28 0.57 3.86 22.43
N MET A 29 0.54 4.90 21.60
CA MET A 29 -0.69 5.37 20.96
C MET A 29 -1.32 4.27 20.11
N ASP A 30 -2.65 4.19 20.15
CA ASP A 30 -3.44 3.42 19.20
C ASP A 30 -3.24 4.00 17.78
N PRO A 31 -2.65 3.25 16.83
CA PRO A 31 -2.45 3.74 15.47
C PRO A 31 -3.77 4.01 14.75
N GLY A 32 -4.88 3.37 15.14
CA GLY A 32 -6.20 3.61 14.56
C GLY A 32 -6.82 4.95 14.98
N ALA A 33 -6.29 5.61 16.00
CA ALA A 33 -6.79 6.90 16.48
C ALA A 33 -6.28 8.09 15.65
N SER A 34 -5.30 7.90 14.77
CA SER A 34 -4.73 8.95 13.93
C SER A 34 -5.72 9.42 12.86
N ASP A 35 -5.78 10.72 12.62
CA ASP A 35 -6.52 11.33 11.51
C ASP A 35 -5.68 11.46 10.21
N LYS A 36 -4.42 11.01 10.24
CA LYS A 36 -3.55 11.05 9.06
C LYS A 36 -3.94 10.02 8.02
N THR A 37 -3.65 10.37 6.76
CA THR A 37 -3.86 9.48 5.61
C THR A 37 -3.13 8.16 5.77
N TYR A 38 -1.93 8.20 6.36
CA TYR A 38 -1.14 7.01 6.68
C TYR A 38 -0.53 7.12 8.07
N VAL A 39 -0.35 5.98 8.71
CA VAL A 39 0.36 5.82 9.97
C VAL A 39 1.44 4.78 9.77
N GLN A 40 2.71 5.20 9.81
CA GLN A 40 3.83 4.27 9.91
C GLN A 40 3.94 3.81 11.36
N TRP A 41 3.61 2.55 11.60
CA TRP A 41 3.57 1.95 12.92
C TRP A 41 4.68 0.91 13.06
N GLN A 42 5.73 1.24 13.79
CA GLN A 42 6.87 0.33 13.93
C GLN A 42 6.70 -0.59 15.13
N ARG A 43 6.89 -1.90 14.93
CA ARG A 43 6.98 -2.89 16.01
C ARG A 43 8.19 -3.78 15.82
N GLY A 44 9.02 -3.88 16.86
CA GLY A 44 10.23 -4.70 16.85
C GLY A 44 10.08 -5.84 17.82
N ALA A 45 10.03 -7.07 17.30
CA ALA A 45 10.02 -8.25 18.15
C ALA A 45 11.43 -8.46 18.72
N LEU A 46 11.47 -8.66 20.03
CA LEU A 46 12.64 -9.12 20.79
C LEU A 46 12.47 -10.60 21.13
N ALA A 47 13.49 -11.25 21.67
CA ALA A 47 13.45 -12.69 21.95
C ALA A 47 12.30 -13.07 22.92
N ASP A 48 11.93 -12.16 23.82
CA ASP A 48 10.86 -12.34 24.80
C ASP A 48 9.48 -11.84 24.34
N THR A 49 9.38 -11.26 23.14
CA THR A 49 8.09 -10.78 22.60
C THR A 49 7.19 -11.99 22.30
N PRO A 50 6.02 -12.14 22.97
CA PRO A 50 5.16 -13.28 22.74
C PRO A 50 4.53 -13.28 21.34
N LEU A 51 4.38 -14.47 20.74
CA LEU A 51 3.73 -14.62 19.43
C LEU A 51 2.33 -13.98 19.38
N ASP A 52 1.52 -14.15 20.42
CA ASP A 52 0.17 -13.58 20.49
C ASP A 52 0.19 -12.05 20.45
N LEU A 53 1.20 -11.43 21.06
CA LEU A 53 1.39 -9.98 20.96
C LEU A 53 1.73 -9.58 19.52
N MET A 54 2.60 -10.34 18.84
CA MET A 54 2.91 -10.07 17.43
C MET A 54 1.66 -10.21 16.55
N LYS A 55 0.88 -11.29 16.72
CA LYS A 55 -0.39 -11.51 16.01
C LYS A 55 -1.38 -10.35 16.24
N SER A 56 -1.46 -9.82 17.46
CA SER A 56 -2.32 -8.67 17.75
C SER A 56 -1.96 -7.41 16.93
N TRP A 57 -0.70 -7.25 16.50
CA TRP A 57 -0.33 -6.15 15.62
C TRP A 57 -0.92 -6.32 14.22
N ILE A 58 -0.98 -7.56 13.73
CA ILE A 58 -1.62 -7.88 12.44
C ILE A 58 -3.12 -7.61 12.53
N ASP A 59 -3.76 -7.98 13.65
CA ASP A 59 -5.18 -7.73 13.87
C ASP A 59 -5.50 -6.22 13.83
N VAL A 60 -4.65 -5.39 14.44
CA VAL A 60 -4.78 -3.93 14.38
C VAL A 60 -4.67 -3.41 12.94
N VAL A 61 -3.68 -3.87 12.17
CA VAL A 61 -3.53 -3.46 10.77
C VAL A 61 -4.74 -3.91 9.95
N ALA A 62 -5.19 -5.14 10.11
CA ALA A 62 -6.33 -5.67 9.36
C ALA A 62 -7.62 -4.88 9.63
N GLN A 63 -7.77 -4.27 10.82
CA GLN A 63 -8.93 -3.47 11.20
C GLN A 63 -8.84 -2.00 10.76
N ASN A 64 -7.67 -1.53 10.30
CA ASN A 64 -7.43 -0.12 9.99
C ASN A 64 -6.86 0.09 8.58
N ASN A 65 -7.53 0.91 7.77
CA ASN A 65 -7.16 1.12 6.37
C ASN A 65 -6.01 2.11 6.13
N ASN A 66 -5.49 2.75 7.19
CA ASN A 66 -4.42 3.75 7.12
C ASN A 66 -3.14 3.32 7.84
N VAL A 67 -3.11 2.15 8.49
CA VAL A 67 -1.97 1.72 9.31
C VAL A 67 -1.02 0.85 8.49
N TRP A 68 0.24 1.24 8.43
CA TRP A 68 1.33 0.47 7.85
C TRP A 68 2.25 -0.03 8.95
N LEU A 69 2.22 -1.35 9.21
CA LEU A 69 3.09 -2.00 10.18
C LEU A 69 4.48 -2.24 9.61
N VAL A 70 5.50 -1.63 10.22
CA VAL A 70 6.91 -1.85 9.93
C VAL A 70 7.49 -2.79 10.97
N LEU A 71 7.67 -4.05 10.58
CA LEU A 71 8.24 -5.09 11.44
C LEU A 71 9.76 -5.01 11.48
N VAL A 72 10.33 -5.20 12.67
CA VAL A 72 11.77 -5.27 12.89
C VAL A 72 12.12 -6.55 13.63
N PHE A 73 12.91 -7.40 12.98
CA PHE A 73 13.55 -8.57 13.56
C PHE A 73 15.06 -8.39 13.52
N HIS A 74 15.74 -8.84 14.57
CA HIS A 74 17.17 -8.58 14.77
C HIS A 74 18.03 -9.85 14.60
N GLY A 75 17.41 -11.03 14.67
CA GLY A 75 18.08 -12.31 14.52
C GLY A 75 17.10 -13.47 14.37
N VAL A 76 17.62 -14.61 13.92
CA VAL A 76 16.88 -15.88 13.76
C VAL A 76 17.73 -17.01 14.32
N ASP A 77 17.13 -17.94 15.05
CA ASP A 77 17.79 -19.15 15.58
C ASP A 77 19.11 -18.90 16.34
N GLY A 78 19.08 -17.91 17.24
CA GLY A 78 20.26 -17.56 18.04
C GLY A 78 21.36 -16.80 17.28
N VAL A 79 21.15 -16.50 15.99
CA VAL A 79 22.05 -15.66 15.19
C VAL A 79 21.49 -14.24 15.10
N GLY A 80 22.23 -13.26 15.64
CA GLY A 80 21.80 -11.86 15.74
C GLY A 80 21.46 -11.45 17.17
N TRP A 81 21.13 -10.17 17.37
CA TRP A 81 20.66 -9.67 18.67
C TRP A 81 19.20 -10.09 18.85
N GLU A 82 18.76 -10.48 20.05
CA GLU A 82 17.34 -10.75 20.36
C GLU A 82 16.66 -11.66 19.32
N ALA A 83 17.32 -12.76 18.97
CA ALA A 83 16.89 -13.66 17.90
C ALA A 83 15.59 -14.39 18.24
N LYS A 84 14.71 -14.55 17.25
CA LYS A 84 13.48 -15.35 17.35
C LYS A 84 13.71 -16.76 16.77
N PRO A 85 13.04 -17.81 17.30
CA PRO A 85 13.04 -19.13 16.66
C PRO A 85 12.38 -19.05 15.27
N HIS A 86 12.93 -19.74 14.28
CA HIS A 86 12.34 -19.76 12.94
C HIS A 86 10.94 -20.37 12.92
N GLU A 87 10.63 -21.33 13.80
CA GLU A 87 9.30 -21.93 13.87
C GLU A 87 8.23 -20.89 14.27
N GLU A 88 8.57 -19.98 15.19
CA GLU A 88 7.68 -18.89 15.60
C GLU A 88 7.51 -17.84 14.49
N LEU A 89 8.57 -17.57 13.72
CA LEU A 89 8.50 -16.67 12.58
C LEU A 89 7.68 -17.27 11.43
N ASP A 90 7.81 -18.57 11.17
CA ASP A 90 7.01 -19.28 10.16
C ASP A 90 5.53 -19.26 10.52
N GLU A 91 5.19 -19.50 11.79
CA GLU A 91 3.81 -19.38 12.29
C GLU A 91 3.30 -17.93 12.16
N TYR A 92 4.13 -16.95 12.49
CA TYR A 92 3.74 -15.54 12.39
C TYR A 92 3.53 -15.08 10.94
N PHE A 93 4.40 -15.48 10.01
CA PHE A 93 4.26 -15.13 8.59
C PHE A 93 3.11 -15.89 7.93
N SER A 94 2.82 -17.11 8.37
CA SER A 94 1.60 -17.84 7.98
C SER A 94 0.35 -17.09 8.46
N TYR A 95 0.36 -16.57 9.69
CA TYR A 95 -0.74 -15.75 10.19
C TYR A 95 -0.93 -14.47 9.37
N ILE A 96 0.15 -13.80 8.94
CA ILE A 96 0.05 -12.65 8.02
C ILE A 96 -0.56 -13.08 6.68
N LYS A 97 -0.17 -14.25 6.16
CA LYS A 97 -0.66 -14.79 4.90
C LYS A 97 -2.17 -15.08 4.92
N ASP A 98 -2.73 -15.45 6.08
CA ASP A 98 -4.17 -15.66 6.24
C ASP A 98 -5.02 -14.40 5.98
N TYR A 99 -4.40 -13.21 5.98
CA TYR A 99 -5.05 -11.94 5.66
C TYR A 99 -4.63 -11.39 4.28
N GLU A 100 -4.14 -12.22 3.35
CA GLU A 100 -3.66 -11.77 2.05
C GLU A 100 -4.69 -11.02 1.19
N ASP A 101 -5.98 -11.21 1.45
CA ASP A 101 -7.09 -10.51 0.81
C ASP A 101 -7.30 -9.09 1.35
N ARG A 102 -6.69 -8.77 2.50
CA ARG A 102 -6.86 -7.50 3.23
C ARG A 102 -5.55 -6.75 3.44
N LEU A 103 -4.42 -7.45 3.46
CA LEU A 103 -3.10 -6.87 3.71
C LEU A 103 -2.30 -6.79 2.42
N TRP A 104 -1.69 -5.63 2.21
CA TRP A 104 -0.63 -5.48 1.23
C TRP A 104 0.73 -5.55 1.94
N VAL A 105 1.46 -6.66 1.73
CA VAL A 105 2.80 -6.88 2.28
C VAL A 105 3.84 -6.54 1.22
N ASP A 106 4.67 -5.54 1.49
CA ASP A 106 5.73 -5.10 0.60
C ASP A 106 6.93 -4.53 1.38
N THR A 107 8.02 -4.30 0.68
CA THR A 107 9.24 -3.68 1.21
C THR A 107 9.01 -2.23 1.62
N PHE A 108 9.80 -1.76 2.59
CA PHE A 108 9.77 -0.36 3.04
C PHE A 108 9.90 0.63 1.87
N GLY A 109 10.83 0.37 0.94
CA GLY A 109 11.04 1.22 -0.23
C GLY A 109 9.82 1.31 -1.13
N ASN A 110 9.13 0.19 -1.39
CA ASN A 110 7.92 0.19 -2.21
C ASN A 110 6.76 0.92 -1.54
N VAL A 111 6.50 0.66 -0.26
CA VAL A 111 5.39 1.32 0.45
C VAL A 111 5.64 2.83 0.54
N THR A 112 6.87 3.27 0.84
CA THR A 112 7.26 4.70 0.79
C THR A 112 7.00 5.32 -0.58
N ARG A 113 7.49 4.69 -1.66
CA ARG A 113 7.31 5.20 -3.02
C ARG A 113 5.84 5.27 -3.41
N TYR A 114 5.07 4.23 -3.12
CA TYR A 114 3.64 4.20 -3.42
C TYR A 114 2.88 5.29 -2.68
N MET A 115 3.16 5.51 -1.39
CA MET A 115 2.53 6.60 -0.63
C MET A 115 2.82 7.95 -1.28
N ARG A 116 4.09 8.22 -1.63
CA ARG A 116 4.48 9.48 -2.28
C ARG A 116 3.88 9.64 -3.67
N GLU A 117 3.90 8.60 -4.48
CA GLU A 117 3.29 8.58 -5.81
C GLU A 117 1.79 8.82 -5.74
N ARG A 118 1.08 8.15 -4.84
CA ARG A 118 -0.36 8.37 -4.62
C ARG A 118 -0.67 9.78 -4.16
N MET A 119 0.13 10.34 -3.26
CA MET A 119 -0.10 11.69 -2.73
C MET A 119 0.27 12.80 -3.72
N ASN A 120 1.10 12.51 -4.73
CA ASN A 120 1.44 13.41 -5.84
C ASN A 120 0.68 13.11 -7.14
N GLY A 121 -0.14 12.05 -7.14
CA GLY A 121 -0.90 11.59 -8.29
C GLY A 121 -2.03 12.55 -8.62
N ASN A 122 -2.12 12.91 -9.91
CA ASN A 122 -3.20 13.68 -10.46
C ASN A 122 -3.98 12.82 -11.46
N VAL A 123 -5.31 12.79 -11.30
CA VAL A 123 -6.21 12.00 -12.14
C VAL A 123 -7.11 12.96 -12.90
N GLN A 124 -7.04 12.94 -14.23
CA GLN A 124 -7.98 13.64 -15.09
C GLN A 124 -8.82 12.64 -15.87
N THR A 125 -10.13 12.84 -15.89
CA THR A 125 -11.07 11.90 -16.51
C THR A 125 -11.89 12.61 -17.58
N ARG A 126 -12.12 11.94 -18.71
CA ARG A 126 -13.04 12.35 -19.77
C ARG A 126 -13.96 11.17 -20.08
N VAL A 127 -15.26 11.44 -20.19
CA VAL A 127 -16.28 10.43 -20.53
C VAL A 127 -16.89 10.83 -21.86
N GLY A 128 -16.91 9.91 -22.82
CA GLY A 128 -17.42 10.17 -24.17
C GLY A 128 -17.27 8.95 -25.08
N ASP A 129 -18.09 8.90 -26.13
CA ASP A 129 -18.01 7.87 -27.18
C ASP A 129 -18.09 6.42 -26.65
N GLY A 130 -18.84 6.21 -25.57
CA GLY A 130 -19.00 4.89 -24.92
C GLY A 130 -17.73 4.38 -24.23
N SER A 131 -16.80 5.29 -23.88
CA SER A 131 -15.57 4.99 -23.16
C SER A 131 -15.25 6.04 -22.10
N ILE A 132 -14.39 5.66 -21.16
CA ILE A 132 -13.81 6.55 -20.15
C ILE A 132 -12.31 6.61 -20.40
N THR A 133 -11.80 7.82 -20.56
CA THR A 133 -10.38 8.09 -20.77
C THR A 133 -9.81 8.75 -19.53
N ILE A 134 -8.69 8.24 -19.03
CA ILE A 134 -8.04 8.73 -17.81
C ILE A 134 -6.56 9.04 -18.09
N GLU A 135 -6.12 10.21 -17.64
CA GLU A 135 -4.71 10.56 -17.52
C GLU A 135 -4.31 10.48 -16.05
N LEU A 136 -3.34 9.63 -15.73
CA LEU A 136 -2.74 9.51 -14.41
C LEU A 136 -1.30 10.04 -14.49
N THR A 137 -1.00 11.12 -13.77
CA THR A 137 0.31 11.77 -13.81
C THR A 137 0.84 12.14 -12.43
N HIS A 138 2.16 12.36 -12.32
CA HIS A 138 2.79 12.99 -11.15
C HIS A 138 4.06 13.72 -11.57
N ILE A 139 4.62 14.54 -10.67
CA ILE A 139 5.82 15.36 -10.93
C ILE A 139 7.13 14.79 -10.35
N LEU A 140 7.06 13.65 -9.65
CA LEU A 140 8.22 12.98 -9.06
C LEU A 140 9.18 12.40 -10.13
N ASP A 141 10.42 12.11 -9.72
CA ASP A 141 11.44 11.47 -10.57
C ASP A 141 10.94 10.10 -11.09
N PRO A 142 10.73 9.92 -12.40
CA PRO A 142 10.14 8.71 -12.96
C PRO A 142 11.07 7.48 -12.90
N GLU A 143 12.38 7.64 -12.72
CA GLU A 143 13.28 6.50 -12.53
C GLU A 143 13.13 5.90 -11.13
N MET A 144 12.90 6.75 -10.13
CA MET A 144 12.68 6.33 -8.76
C MET A 144 11.23 5.95 -8.48
N TYR A 145 10.27 6.70 -9.04
CA TYR A 145 8.84 6.61 -8.76
C TYR A 145 8.08 6.14 -10.01
N SER A 146 7.81 4.84 -10.05
CA SER A 146 7.21 4.15 -11.20
C SER A 146 6.34 2.96 -10.77
N LEU A 147 5.84 2.96 -9.54
CA LEU A 147 4.97 1.90 -9.05
C LEU A 147 3.57 2.02 -9.66
N PRO A 148 2.94 0.90 -10.04
CA PRO A 148 1.53 0.93 -10.42
C PRO A 148 0.67 1.43 -9.26
N LEU A 149 -0.16 2.45 -9.51
CA LEU A 149 -1.15 2.93 -8.56
C LEU A 149 -2.50 2.25 -8.78
N THR A 150 -3.24 2.03 -7.70
CA THR A 150 -4.59 1.46 -7.78
C THR A 150 -5.61 2.56 -8.04
N LEU A 151 -6.33 2.46 -9.16
CA LEU A 151 -7.45 3.32 -9.52
C LEU A 151 -8.77 2.57 -9.29
N ARG A 152 -9.77 3.31 -8.79
CA ARG A 152 -11.17 2.89 -8.78
C ARG A 152 -11.95 3.81 -9.70
N THR A 153 -12.51 3.26 -10.77
CA THR A 153 -13.30 4.03 -11.73
C THR A 153 -14.73 3.51 -11.77
N TYR A 154 -15.69 4.43 -11.56
CA TYR A 154 -17.10 4.14 -11.72
C TYR A 154 -17.45 4.08 -13.21
N VAL A 155 -18.20 3.04 -13.58
CA VAL A 155 -18.59 2.73 -14.96
C VAL A 155 -20.11 2.66 -15.05
N ASP A 156 -20.64 2.62 -16.27
CA ASP A 156 -22.08 2.47 -16.47
C ASP A 156 -22.59 1.13 -15.89
N ASN A 157 -23.79 1.18 -15.30
CA ASN A 157 -24.35 0.05 -14.56
C ASN A 157 -24.71 -1.18 -15.43
N ASP A 158 -24.79 -1.00 -16.75
CA ASP A 158 -25.09 -2.06 -17.71
C ASP A 158 -23.83 -2.79 -18.20
N TRP A 159 -22.63 -2.28 -17.91
CA TRP A 159 -21.37 -2.92 -18.29
C TRP A 159 -21.17 -4.20 -17.47
N ARG A 160 -21.14 -5.35 -18.16
CA ARG A 160 -20.95 -6.68 -17.53
C ARG A 160 -19.50 -7.15 -17.55
N ARG A 161 -18.73 -6.67 -18.51
CA ARG A 161 -17.29 -6.89 -18.66
C ARG A 161 -16.67 -5.59 -19.10
N VAL A 162 -15.52 -5.28 -18.55
CA VAL A 162 -14.81 -4.03 -18.79
C VAL A 162 -13.41 -4.34 -19.25
N VAL A 163 -12.99 -3.67 -20.32
CA VAL A 163 -11.62 -3.71 -20.82
C VAL A 163 -10.95 -2.41 -20.42
N VAL A 164 -9.87 -2.52 -19.65
CA VAL A 164 -8.97 -1.41 -19.32
C VAL A 164 -7.69 -1.57 -20.11
N HIS A 165 -7.24 -0.51 -20.77
CA HIS A 165 -6.04 -0.51 -21.59
C HIS A 165 -5.12 0.66 -21.22
N GLN A 166 -3.83 0.40 -21.06
CA GLN A 166 -2.79 1.42 -20.92
C GLN A 166 -1.53 0.98 -21.66
N GLY A 167 -1.09 1.76 -22.66
CA GLY A 167 0.09 1.41 -23.46
C GLY A 167 -0.07 0.08 -24.22
N THR A 168 0.64 -0.96 -23.79
CA THR A 168 0.51 -2.33 -24.34
C THR A 168 -0.23 -3.29 -23.40
N GLN A 169 -0.59 -2.83 -22.20
CA GLN A 169 -1.29 -3.64 -21.21
C GLN A 169 -2.80 -3.57 -21.43
N GLU A 170 -3.45 -4.73 -21.43
CA GLU A 170 -4.91 -4.86 -21.44
C GLU A 170 -5.33 -5.75 -20.26
N MET A 171 -6.35 -5.31 -19.52
CA MET A 171 -6.97 -6.05 -18.43
C MET A 171 -8.47 -6.20 -18.70
N GLN A 172 -8.98 -7.41 -18.52
CA GLN A 172 -10.42 -7.67 -18.54
C GLN A 172 -10.93 -7.87 -17.11
N LEU A 173 -11.93 -7.08 -16.73
CA LEU A 173 -12.43 -7.00 -15.36
C LEU A 173 -13.93 -7.23 -15.34
N VAL A 174 -14.38 -7.85 -14.26
CA VAL A 174 -15.80 -7.91 -13.91
C VAL A 174 -16.07 -6.75 -12.95
N PRO A 175 -17.02 -5.85 -13.26
CA PRO A 175 -17.35 -4.77 -12.36
C PRO A 175 -17.93 -5.28 -11.03
N ASP A 176 -17.57 -4.58 -9.97
CA ASP A 176 -18.13 -4.74 -8.64
C ASP A 176 -19.06 -3.56 -8.30
N LYS A 177 -19.74 -3.62 -7.16
CA LYS A 177 -20.70 -2.60 -6.73
C LYS A 177 -20.45 -2.16 -5.30
N ASP A 178 -20.52 -0.86 -5.08
CA ASP A 178 -20.61 -0.27 -3.75
C ASP A 178 -21.80 0.70 -3.67
N ALA A 179 -21.90 1.45 -2.56
CA ALA A 179 -22.99 2.39 -2.35
C ALA A 179 -23.05 3.54 -3.38
N ARG A 180 -21.96 3.81 -4.11
CA ARG A 180 -21.89 4.88 -5.12
C ARG A 180 -22.21 4.39 -6.52
N GLY A 181 -22.06 3.10 -6.80
CA GLY A 181 -22.45 2.51 -8.08
C GLY A 181 -21.57 1.34 -8.51
N THR A 182 -21.63 1.03 -9.80
CA THR A 182 -20.81 -0.01 -10.43
C THR A 182 -19.41 0.53 -10.71
N TYR A 183 -18.37 -0.20 -10.32
CA TYR A 183 -16.99 0.22 -10.47
C TYR A 183 -16.07 -0.92 -10.91
N VAL A 184 -14.91 -0.54 -11.45
CA VAL A 184 -13.77 -1.44 -11.62
C VAL A 184 -12.57 -0.90 -10.86
N GLN A 185 -11.78 -1.81 -10.30
CA GLN A 185 -10.52 -1.49 -9.64
C GLN A 185 -9.37 -2.14 -10.41
N TYR A 186 -8.32 -1.37 -10.70
CA TYR A 186 -7.21 -1.82 -11.52
C TYR A 186 -5.94 -1.02 -11.19
N GLN A 187 -4.78 -1.57 -11.57
CA GLN A 187 -3.52 -0.87 -11.46
C GLN A 187 -3.18 -0.15 -12.75
N ALA A 188 -2.60 1.05 -12.64
CA ALA A 188 -2.07 1.80 -13.77
C ALA A 188 -0.79 2.52 -13.37
N VAL A 189 0.16 2.63 -14.30
CA VAL A 189 1.44 3.29 -14.06
C VAL A 189 1.28 4.79 -14.32
N PRO A 190 1.54 5.67 -13.34
CA PRO A 190 1.56 7.11 -13.59
C PRO A 190 2.53 7.49 -14.70
N ASN A 191 2.17 8.50 -15.50
CA ASN A 191 2.94 8.93 -16.67
C ASN A 191 3.13 7.84 -17.75
N GLY A 192 2.45 6.69 -17.63
CA GLY A 192 2.49 5.56 -18.57
C GLY A 192 1.63 5.71 -19.83
N GLY A 193 1.13 6.93 -20.08
CA GLY A 193 0.19 7.25 -21.15
C GLY A 193 -1.28 7.03 -20.75
N THR A 194 -2.15 7.38 -21.70
CA THR A 194 -3.60 7.38 -21.54
C THR A 194 -4.15 6.00 -21.18
N ILE A 195 -5.04 5.97 -20.19
CA ILE A 195 -5.81 4.80 -19.80
C ILE A 195 -7.19 4.88 -20.47
N THR A 196 -7.61 3.84 -21.16
CA THR A 196 -8.94 3.76 -21.79
C THR A 196 -9.74 2.61 -21.18
N ILE A 197 -10.97 2.90 -20.79
CA ILE A 197 -11.91 1.94 -20.23
C ILE A 197 -13.15 1.87 -21.12
N ARG A 198 -13.56 0.66 -21.48
CA ARG A 198 -14.74 0.40 -22.33
C ARG A 198 -15.47 -0.86 -21.90
N SER A 199 -16.76 -0.96 -22.20
CA SER A 199 -17.44 -2.27 -22.13
C SER A 199 -16.79 -3.24 -23.12
N ALA A 200 -16.52 -4.46 -22.67
CA ALA A 200 -16.27 -5.57 -23.58
C ALA A 200 -17.61 -5.90 -24.28
N ARG A 201 -17.61 -6.00 -25.60
CA ARG A 201 -18.79 -6.51 -26.34
C ARG A 201 -18.96 -8.00 -26.12
#